data_AF-A0A8H2WV91-F1
#
_entry.id   AF-A0A8H2WV91-F1
#
_cell.length_a   1.000
_cell.length_b   1.000
_cell.length_c   1.000
_cell.angle_alpha   90.00
_cell.angle_beta   90.00
_cell.angle_gamma   90.00
#
_symmetry.space_group_name_H-M   'P 1'
#
loop_
_entity.id
_entity.type
_entity.pdbx_description
1 polymer ?
#
loop_
_entity_poly.entity_id
_entity_poly.type
_entity_poly.pdbx_seq_one_letter_code
_entity_poly.pdbx_strand_id
1 'polypeptide(L)'
;MAYEKPPQPGTYYIKSVAAPKNVIEVPSYNEERAVCSTQADKPAPHQQWYIQCSGRGYKLKNVKHGVYLASYSTQPKNATPVGTSVTHGPVDWYILRTHEGFVIQYGEKEMAVDLHYGLDKSGNPMHLWCTMPQLAHQRWKFERINDDVGGEVAETIEDRITTLSQQLHKKDVDIAIRDAEITVLGRLLAQKERELQNATQGSRKVPPEVVQVQLAEMRNKVEDLRYLVEVR
;
A
#
# COMPACT_ATOMS: atom_id res chain seq x y z
N MET A 1 23.05 8.28 -24.56
CA MET A 1 22.95 6.81 -24.41
C MET A 1 21.59 6.51 -23.82
N ALA A 2 20.86 5.51 -24.33
CA ALA A 2 19.55 5.14 -23.79
C ALA A 2 19.73 4.34 -22.49
N TYR A 3 18.94 4.67 -21.47
CA TYR A 3 18.95 3.93 -20.20
C TYR A 3 18.47 2.49 -20.39
N GLU A 4 19.03 1.57 -19.60
CA GLU A 4 18.63 0.17 -19.58
C GLU A 4 17.15 0.02 -19.18
N LYS A 5 16.43 -0.92 -19.79
CA LYS A 5 15.04 -1.24 -19.41
C LYS A 5 15.07 -2.13 -18.16
N PRO A 6 14.09 -2.03 -17.24
CA PRO A 6 14.00 -2.91 -16.08
C PRO A 6 13.97 -4.36 -16.53
N PRO A 7 14.46 -5.30 -15.69
CA PRO A 7 14.47 -6.71 -16.04
C PRO A 7 13.04 -7.18 -16.27
N GLN A 8 12.84 -7.90 -17.38
CA GLN A 8 11.61 -8.66 -17.59
C GLN A 8 11.58 -9.85 -16.63
N PRO A 9 10.41 -10.46 -16.37
CA PRO A 9 10.36 -11.73 -15.66
C PRO A 9 11.25 -12.79 -16.32
N GLY A 10 11.94 -13.58 -15.50
CA GLY A 10 12.85 -14.63 -15.95
C GLY A 10 13.88 -15.00 -14.89
N THR A 11 14.89 -15.78 -15.28
CA THR A 11 15.98 -16.22 -14.39
C THR A 11 17.24 -15.39 -14.64
N TYR A 12 17.87 -14.91 -13.56
CA TYR A 12 18.98 -13.96 -13.63
C TYR A 12 20.10 -14.27 -12.64
N TYR A 13 21.31 -13.83 -12.98
CA TYR A 13 22.33 -13.46 -12.00
C TYR A 13 22.16 -11.99 -11.63
N ILE A 14 22.24 -11.67 -10.34
CA ILE A 14 22.18 -10.29 -9.85
C ILE A 14 23.59 -9.88 -9.44
N LYS A 15 24.29 -9.15 -10.31
CA LYS A 15 25.69 -8.76 -10.14
C LYS A 15 25.86 -7.41 -9.47
N SER A 16 26.86 -7.28 -8.60
CA SER A 16 27.23 -5.97 -8.06
C SER A 16 27.95 -5.12 -9.09
N VAL A 17 27.63 -3.83 -9.17
CA VAL A 17 28.42 -2.86 -9.95
C VAL A 17 29.73 -2.53 -9.25
N ALA A 18 29.76 -2.47 -7.91
CA ALA A 18 30.99 -2.23 -7.14
C ALA A 18 31.96 -3.43 -7.15
N ALA A 19 31.42 -4.65 -7.17
CA ALA A 19 32.19 -5.89 -7.24
C ALA A 19 31.73 -6.76 -8.42
N PRO A 20 32.18 -6.48 -9.67
CA PRO A 20 31.61 -7.07 -10.89
C PRO A 20 31.74 -8.59 -11.03
N LYS A 21 32.63 -9.22 -10.26
CA LYS A 21 32.80 -10.68 -10.20
C LYS A 21 31.83 -11.33 -9.24
N ASN A 22 31.12 -10.55 -8.43
CA ASN A 22 30.26 -11.06 -7.37
C ASN A 22 28.77 -10.92 -7.72
N VAL A 23 28.02 -11.93 -7.32
CA VAL A 23 26.58 -12.07 -7.50
C VAL A 23 25.90 -12.29 -6.15
N ILE A 24 24.62 -11.96 -6.07
CA ILE A 24 23.80 -12.28 -4.90
C ILE A 24 23.62 -13.80 -4.80
N GLU A 25 23.92 -14.34 -3.63
CA GLU A 25 23.90 -15.76 -3.30
C GLU A 25 23.07 -16.01 -2.04
N VAL A 26 22.38 -17.16 -2.01
CA VAL A 26 21.86 -17.78 -0.78
C VAL A 26 22.78 -18.95 -0.41
N PRO A 27 23.62 -18.85 0.61
CA PRO A 27 24.55 -19.92 0.97
C PRO A 27 23.81 -21.15 1.47
N SER A 28 24.18 -22.34 0.99
CA SER A 28 23.46 -23.57 1.35
C SER A 28 23.60 -24.03 2.80
N TYR A 29 24.55 -23.46 3.56
CA TYR A 29 24.68 -23.72 5.00
C TYR A 29 23.76 -22.82 5.85
N ASN A 30 23.16 -21.78 5.27
CA ASN A 30 22.23 -20.89 5.96
C ASN A 30 21.33 -20.18 4.95
N GLU A 31 20.14 -20.73 4.73
CA GLU A 31 19.20 -20.26 3.73
C GLU A 31 18.58 -18.90 4.09
N GLU A 32 18.54 -18.53 5.37
CA GLU A 32 18.00 -17.23 5.82
C GLU A 32 18.91 -16.06 5.40
N ARG A 33 20.17 -16.33 5.06
CA ARG A 33 21.13 -15.29 4.72
C ARG A 33 21.23 -15.11 3.21
N ALA A 34 21.28 -13.85 2.79
CA ALA A 34 21.70 -13.46 1.45
C ALA A 34 23.03 -12.71 1.54
N VAL A 35 23.97 -13.05 0.67
CA VAL A 35 25.30 -12.42 0.61
C VAL A 35 25.69 -12.13 -0.83
N CYS A 36 26.77 -11.38 -1.02
CA CYS A 36 27.38 -11.20 -2.33
C CYS A 36 28.68 -12.00 -2.38
N SER A 37 28.76 -12.94 -3.32
CA SER A 37 29.88 -13.89 -3.44
C SER A 37 30.36 -13.96 -4.88
N THR A 38 31.60 -14.40 -5.07
CA THR A 38 32.15 -14.63 -6.41
C THR A 38 31.27 -15.57 -7.21
N GLN A 39 30.92 -15.18 -8.43
CA GLN A 39 30.14 -16.00 -9.34
C GLN A 39 30.91 -17.29 -9.65
N ALA A 40 30.23 -18.43 -9.50
CA ALA A 40 30.83 -19.72 -9.79
C ALA A 40 31.08 -19.91 -11.30
N ASP A 41 32.15 -20.61 -11.65
CA ASP A 41 32.51 -20.93 -13.05
C ASP A 41 31.45 -21.83 -13.74
N LYS A 42 30.70 -22.60 -12.95
CA LYS A 42 29.60 -23.45 -13.42
C LYS A 42 28.28 -22.90 -12.94
N PRO A 43 27.16 -23.13 -13.67
CA PRO A 43 25.83 -22.75 -13.21
C PRO A 43 25.56 -23.23 -11.78
N ALA A 44 25.35 -22.27 -10.89
CA ALA A 44 25.15 -22.47 -9.48
C ALA A 44 23.74 -21.98 -9.09
N PRO A 45 22.75 -22.88 -8.94
CA PRO A 45 21.36 -22.48 -8.68
C PRO A 45 21.15 -21.62 -7.42
N HIS A 46 22.06 -21.69 -6.44
CA HIS A 46 22.01 -20.86 -5.24
C HIS A 46 22.44 -19.41 -5.48
N GLN A 47 23.05 -19.12 -6.64
CA GLN A 47 23.42 -17.78 -7.12
C GLN A 47 22.44 -17.26 -8.19
N GLN A 48 21.41 -18.02 -8.53
CA GLN A 48 20.42 -17.66 -9.54
C GLN A 48 19.10 -17.26 -8.87
N TRP A 49 18.42 -16.31 -9.50
CA TRP A 49 17.20 -15.71 -8.98
C TRP A 49 16.13 -15.65 -10.06
N TYR A 50 14.94 -16.15 -9.75
CA TYR A 50 13.73 -15.84 -10.50
C TYR A 50 13.30 -14.42 -10.16
N ILE A 51 13.19 -13.59 -11.18
CA ILE A 51 12.59 -12.25 -11.11
C ILE A 51 11.16 -12.38 -11.56
N GLN A 52 10.22 -12.09 -10.67
CA GLN A 52 8.79 -12.26 -10.90
C GLN A 52 8.09 -10.92 -10.65
N CYS A 53 7.07 -10.59 -11.45
CA CYS A 53 6.21 -9.46 -11.13
C CYS A 53 5.38 -9.77 -9.87
N SER A 54 5.22 -8.78 -9.00
CA SER A 54 4.38 -8.88 -7.81
C SER A 54 3.84 -7.53 -7.41
N GLY A 55 2.52 -7.43 -7.24
CA GLY A 55 1.88 -6.22 -6.74
C GLY A 55 2.34 -4.99 -7.53
N ARG A 56 3.10 -4.10 -6.88
CA ARG A 56 3.65 -2.88 -7.51
C ARG A 56 5.11 -2.99 -7.95
N GLY A 57 5.80 -4.07 -7.63
CA GLY A 57 7.21 -4.27 -7.93
C GLY A 57 7.52 -5.70 -8.37
N TYR A 58 8.58 -6.25 -7.79
CA TYR A 58 9.13 -7.55 -8.11
C TYR A 58 9.32 -8.40 -6.86
N LYS A 59 9.15 -9.71 -7.02
CA LYS A 59 9.68 -10.72 -6.10
C LYS A 59 10.95 -11.30 -6.67
N LEU A 60 11.91 -11.55 -5.80
CA LEU A 60 13.18 -12.16 -6.13
C LEU A 60 13.26 -13.49 -5.39
N LYS A 61 13.06 -14.61 -6.09
CA LYS A 61 13.05 -15.97 -5.52
C LYS A 61 14.33 -16.69 -5.88
N ASN A 62 15.02 -17.25 -4.89
CA ASN A 62 16.23 -18.03 -5.15
C ASN A 62 15.88 -19.35 -5.85
N VAL A 63 16.64 -19.71 -6.90
CA VAL A 63 16.36 -20.90 -7.72
C VAL A 63 16.58 -22.19 -6.94
N LYS A 64 17.65 -22.30 -6.13
CA LYS A 64 17.95 -23.52 -5.38
C LYS A 64 17.01 -23.75 -4.20
N HIS A 65 16.81 -22.69 -3.41
CA HIS A 65 16.19 -22.81 -2.09
C HIS A 65 14.70 -22.44 -2.09
N GLY A 66 14.20 -21.80 -3.15
CA GLY A 66 12.79 -21.37 -3.23
C GLY A 66 12.39 -20.26 -2.27
N VAL A 67 13.36 -19.69 -1.55
CA VAL A 67 13.19 -18.59 -0.59
C VAL A 67 13.23 -17.22 -1.29
N TYR A 68 12.58 -16.23 -0.71
CA TYR A 68 12.50 -14.87 -1.26
C TYR A 68 13.50 -13.94 -0.62
N LEU A 69 14.12 -13.06 -1.42
CA LEU A 69 14.91 -11.95 -0.91
C LEU A 69 14.01 -11.08 -0.02
N ALA A 70 14.46 -10.84 1.21
CA ALA A 70 13.66 -10.17 2.23
C ALA A 70 14.52 -9.28 3.12
N SER A 71 13.87 -8.38 3.85
CA SER A 71 14.48 -7.72 5.00
C SER A 71 14.21 -8.54 6.26
N TYR A 72 15.17 -8.56 7.18
CA TYR A 72 14.97 -9.10 8.53
C TYR A 72 14.07 -8.23 9.42
N SER A 73 13.59 -7.07 8.94
CA SER A 73 12.70 -6.19 9.68
C SER A 73 11.61 -5.60 8.78
N THR A 74 10.37 -5.59 9.27
CA THR A 74 9.25 -4.86 8.63
C THR A 74 9.38 -3.34 8.80
N GLN A 75 10.24 -2.90 9.71
CA GLN A 75 10.63 -1.50 9.90
C GLN A 75 12.15 -1.37 9.75
N PRO A 76 12.68 -1.47 8.52
CA PRO A 76 14.11 -1.37 8.33
C PRO A 76 14.63 0.03 8.62
N LYS A 77 15.88 0.07 9.05
CA LYS A 77 16.72 1.27 9.23
C LYS A 77 18.05 1.02 8.52
N ASN A 78 18.90 2.04 8.45
CA ASN A 78 20.26 1.85 7.94
C ASN A 78 20.95 0.69 8.68
N ALA A 79 21.68 -0.12 7.93
CA ALA A 79 22.33 -1.35 8.39
C ALA A 79 21.37 -2.51 8.72
N THR A 80 20.07 -2.44 8.41
CA THR A 80 19.20 -3.62 8.56
C THR A 80 19.67 -4.73 7.60
N PRO A 81 19.96 -5.95 8.07
CA PRO A 81 20.43 -7.02 7.21
C PRO A 81 19.41 -7.36 6.11
N VAL A 82 19.92 -7.63 4.91
CA VAL A 82 19.17 -8.27 3.83
C VAL A 82 19.43 -9.77 3.89
N GLY A 83 18.37 -10.56 3.82
CA GLY A 83 18.42 -12.00 3.89
C GLY A 83 17.41 -12.62 2.96
N THR A 84 16.94 -13.78 3.36
CA THR A 84 15.77 -14.41 2.77
C THR A 84 14.76 -14.74 3.86
N SER A 85 13.52 -14.95 3.47
CA SER A 85 12.52 -15.43 4.40
C SER A 85 11.51 -16.32 3.72
N VAL A 86 11.13 -17.39 4.42
CA VAL A 86 9.93 -18.20 4.16
C VAL A 86 8.72 -17.70 4.93
N THR A 87 8.92 -16.99 6.04
CA THR A 87 7.88 -16.61 7.02
C THR A 87 7.39 -15.17 6.88
N HIS A 88 8.23 -14.25 6.42
CA HIS A 88 7.89 -12.84 6.24
C HIS A 88 7.16 -12.54 4.92
N GLY A 89 6.91 -13.59 4.13
CA GLY A 89 6.29 -13.48 2.82
C GLY A 89 7.17 -12.76 1.80
N PRO A 90 6.82 -12.82 0.52
CA PRO A 90 7.49 -12.03 -0.49
C PRO A 90 7.34 -10.53 -0.22
N VAL A 91 8.46 -9.81 -0.26
CA VAL A 91 8.48 -8.35 -0.25
C VAL A 91 8.42 -7.85 -1.70
N ASP A 92 7.60 -6.83 -1.95
CA ASP A 92 7.62 -6.10 -3.22
C ASP A 92 8.87 -5.20 -3.27
N TRP A 93 9.83 -5.57 -4.12
CA TRP A 93 11.01 -4.79 -4.41
C TRP A 93 10.77 -3.90 -5.63
N TYR A 94 11.20 -2.65 -5.57
CA TYR A 94 11.21 -1.78 -6.75
C TYR A 94 12.59 -1.81 -7.40
N ILE A 95 12.63 -2.08 -8.71
CA ILE A 95 13.88 -2.06 -9.48
C ILE A 95 13.94 -0.72 -10.23
N LEU A 96 14.69 0.23 -9.67
CA LEU A 96 14.81 1.58 -10.19
C LEU A 96 16.01 1.71 -11.12
N ARG A 97 15.81 2.36 -12.27
CA ARG A 97 16.87 2.59 -13.25
C ARG A 97 17.89 3.62 -12.73
N THR A 98 19.16 3.38 -13.00
CA THR A 98 20.22 4.37 -12.80
C THR A 98 21.00 4.58 -14.10
N HIS A 99 22.07 5.40 -14.07
CA HIS A 99 22.97 5.56 -15.21
C HIS A 99 23.81 4.30 -15.50
N GLU A 100 23.95 3.39 -14.54
CA GLU A 100 24.65 2.12 -14.71
C GLU A 100 24.02 1.05 -13.80
N GLY A 101 23.25 0.14 -14.38
CA GLY A 101 22.48 -0.86 -13.63
C GLY A 101 21.30 -0.25 -12.87
N PHE A 102 20.88 -0.93 -11.81
CA PHE A 102 19.64 -0.66 -11.11
C PHE A 102 19.84 -0.62 -9.60
N VAL A 103 18.96 0.11 -8.92
CA VAL A 103 18.80 0.04 -7.47
C VAL A 103 17.67 -0.95 -7.15
N ILE A 104 17.89 -1.82 -6.18
CA ILE A 104 16.87 -2.74 -5.64
C ILE A 104 16.34 -2.11 -4.35
N GLN A 105 15.19 -1.44 -4.43
CA GLN A 105 14.60 -0.65 -3.35
C GLN A 105 13.56 -1.45 -2.56
N TYR A 106 13.61 -1.33 -1.23
CA TYR A 106 12.71 -1.98 -0.29
C TYR A 106 11.40 -1.19 -0.10
N GLY A 107 10.31 -1.67 -0.70
CA GLY A 107 9.00 -1.05 -0.59
C GLY A 107 9.00 0.43 -1.00
N GLU A 108 8.03 1.20 -0.49
CA GLU A 108 7.94 2.65 -0.76
C GLU A 108 8.93 3.49 0.08
N LYS A 109 9.76 2.86 0.92
CA LYS A 109 10.77 3.55 1.72
C LYS A 109 12.00 3.81 0.84
N GLU A 110 12.65 4.95 1.00
CA GLU A 110 13.88 5.31 0.28
C GLU A 110 15.11 4.50 0.77
N MET A 111 14.98 3.18 0.93
CA MET A 111 16.07 2.28 1.30
C MET A 111 16.32 1.24 0.21
N ALA A 112 17.58 0.94 -0.04
CA ALA A 112 18.02 0.04 -1.08
C ALA A 112 18.98 -1.03 -0.57
N VAL A 113 19.07 -2.13 -1.32
CA VAL A 113 20.06 -3.18 -1.12
C VAL A 113 21.46 -2.62 -1.40
N ASP A 114 22.27 -2.59 -0.34
CA ASP A 114 23.62 -2.06 -0.30
C ASP A 114 24.61 -3.20 -0.03
N LEU A 115 25.61 -3.34 -0.91
CA LEU A 115 26.75 -4.21 -0.68
C LEU A 115 27.68 -3.55 0.33
N HIS A 116 27.91 -4.20 1.48
CA HIS A 116 28.66 -3.60 2.56
C HIS A 116 30.04 -3.07 2.12
N TYR A 117 30.20 -1.74 2.16
CA TYR A 117 31.37 -0.99 1.68
C TYR A 117 31.77 -1.24 0.23
N GLY A 118 30.94 -1.91 -0.59
CA GLY A 118 31.26 -2.29 -1.96
C GLY A 118 32.40 -3.30 -2.10
N LEU A 119 32.74 -4.03 -1.03
CA LEU A 119 33.89 -4.95 -1.06
C LEU A 119 33.58 -6.19 -1.91
N ASP A 120 34.60 -6.66 -2.62
CA ASP A 120 34.56 -7.83 -3.50
C ASP A 120 34.87 -9.15 -2.77
N LYS A 121 35.00 -9.13 -1.45
CA LYS A 121 35.18 -10.32 -0.63
C LYS A 121 34.00 -11.28 -0.81
N SER A 122 34.30 -12.56 -1.05
CA SER A 122 33.24 -13.58 -1.15
C SER A 122 32.47 -13.71 0.18
N GLY A 123 31.15 -13.81 0.09
CA GLY A 123 30.24 -13.81 1.25
C GLY A 123 30.08 -12.44 1.93
N ASN A 124 30.42 -11.33 1.25
CA ASN A 124 30.25 -9.99 1.82
C ASN A 124 28.75 -9.74 2.11
N PRO A 125 28.38 -9.33 3.34
CA PRO A 125 26.99 -9.09 3.69
C PRO A 125 26.38 -7.93 2.91
N MET A 126 25.05 -7.95 2.83
CA MET A 126 24.25 -6.87 2.27
C MET A 126 23.31 -6.33 3.33
N HIS A 127 23.01 -5.04 3.24
CA HIS A 127 22.12 -4.37 4.19
C HIS A 127 21.18 -3.43 3.44
N LEU A 128 20.10 -3.02 4.09
CA LEU A 128 19.31 -1.90 3.66
C LEU A 128 19.99 -0.61 4.13
N TRP A 129 20.11 0.33 3.21
CA TRP A 129 20.66 1.65 3.47
C TRP A 129 19.85 2.71 2.73
N CYS A 130 19.85 3.95 3.22
CA CYS A 130 19.21 5.05 2.51
C CYS A 130 19.74 5.16 1.07
N THR A 131 18.81 5.38 0.14
CA THR A 131 19.06 5.30 -1.29
C THR A 131 19.95 6.47 -1.72
N MET A 132 21.11 6.14 -2.27
CA MET A 132 22.09 7.06 -2.83
C MET A 132 22.48 6.55 -4.23
N PRO A 133 21.69 6.89 -5.27
CA PRO A 133 21.82 6.31 -6.62
C PRO A 133 23.19 6.47 -7.29
N GLN A 134 24.02 7.39 -6.79
CA GLN A 134 25.40 7.62 -7.22
C GLN A 134 26.40 6.57 -6.70
N LEU A 135 26.05 5.81 -5.67
CA LEU A 135 26.97 4.87 -5.03
C LEU A 135 26.98 3.52 -5.75
N ALA A 136 28.16 3.11 -6.20
CA ALA A 136 28.34 1.85 -6.92
C ALA A 136 27.89 0.62 -6.12
N HIS A 137 27.99 0.65 -4.80
CA HIS A 137 27.63 -0.47 -3.93
C HIS A 137 26.12 -0.65 -3.73
N GLN A 138 25.27 0.28 -4.19
CA GLN A 138 23.80 0.12 -4.25
C GLN A 138 23.29 -0.25 -5.64
N ARG A 139 24.20 -0.39 -6.61
CA ARG A 139 23.84 -0.65 -8.01
C ARG A 139 24.11 -2.09 -8.39
N TRP A 140 23.15 -2.66 -9.09
CA TRP A 140 23.09 -4.07 -9.45
C TRP A 140 22.79 -4.23 -10.94
N LYS A 141 23.44 -5.18 -11.59
CA LYS A 141 23.17 -5.59 -12.98
C LYS A 141 22.41 -6.90 -12.99
N PHE A 142 21.39 -7.00 -13.84
CA PHE A 142 20.59 -8.20 -14.01
C PHE A 142 21.04 -8.92 -15.28
N GLU A 143 21.90 -9.92 -15.14
CA GLU A 143 22.35 -10.73 -16.27
C GLU A 143 21.37 -11.88 -16.51
N ARG A 144 20.62 -11.79 -17.60
CA ARG A 144 19.58 -12.76 -17.95
C ARG A 144 20.20 -14.11 -18.31
N ILE A 145 19.61 -15.17 -17.77
CA ILE A 145 19.98 -16.56 -18.04
C ILE A 145 18.96 -17.19 -19.00
N ASN A 146 17.67 -17.13 -18.65
CA ASN A 146 16.57 -17.67 -19.45
C ASN A 146 15.22 -17.02 -19.02
N ASP A 147 14.12 -17.51 -19.62
CA ASP A 147 12.76 -16.99 -19.43
C ASP A 147 11.99 -17.70 -18.30
N ASP A 148 12.59 -18.67 -17.61
CA ASP A 148 11.95 -19.38 -16.51
C ASP A 148 11.75 -18.46 -15.30
N VAL A 149 10.57 -18.54 -14.69
CA VAL A 149 10.12 -17.73 -13.57
C VAL A 149 9.88 -18.58 -12.33
N GLY A 150 10.20 -19.87 -12.34
CA GLY A 150 10.16 -20.73 -11.16
C GLY A 150 8.77 -21.25 -10.80
N GLY A 151 7.92 -21.48 -11.80
CA GLY A 151 6.67 -22.26 -11.69
C GLY A 151 5.50 -21.61 -10.96
N GLU A 152 5.69 -20.45 -10.31
CA GLU A 152 4.56 -19.58 -10.03
C GLU A 152 4.10 -19.02 -11.37
N VAL A 153 2.79 -19.08 -11.67
CA VAL A 153 2.21 -18.40 -12.83
C VAL A 153 2.74 -16.98 -12.73
N ALA A 154 3.71 -16.61 -13.56
CA ALA A 154 4.14 -15.23 -13.65
C ALA A 154 2.84 -14.52 -13.97
N GLU A 155 2.33 -13.75 -13.00
CA GLU A 155 1.17 -12.89 -13.24
C GLU A 155 1.58 -12.10 -14.47
N THR A 156 1.00 -12.49 -15.60
CA THR A 156 1.38 -11.86 -16.85
C THR A 156 0.89 -10.43 -16.75
N ILE A 157 1.48 -9.54 -17.54
CA ILE A 157 0.96 -8.18 -17.60
C ILE A 157 -0.53 -8.23 -18.01
N GLU A 158 -0.92 -9.19 -18.85
CA GLU A 158 -2.32 -9.44 -19.22
C GLU A 158 -3.21 -9.88 -18.04
N ASP A 159 -2.76 -10.80 -17.19
CA ASP A 159 -3.51 -11.24 -15.99
C ASP A 159 -3.74 -10.06 -15.03
N ARG A 160 -2.75 -9.19 -14.91
CA ARG A 160 -2.82 -8.00 -14.07
C ARG A 160 -3.73 -6.93 -14.67
N ILE A 161 -3.70 -6.72 -15.98
CA ILE A 161 -4.67 -5.84 -16.68
C ILE A 161 -6.09 -6.35 -16.46
N THR A 162 -6.31 -7.65 -16.57
CA THR A 162 -7.62 -8.28 -16.38
C THR A 162 -8.13 -8.07 -14.95
N THR A 163 -7.27 -8.35 -13.96
CA THR A 163 -7.60 -8.18 -12.54
C THR A 163 -7.89 -6.72 -12.19
N LEU A 164 -7.07 -5.78 -12.68
CA LEU A 164 -7.30 -4.35 -12.48
C LEU A 164 -8.60 -3.88 -13.13
N SER A 165 -8.91 -4.37 -14.33
CA SER A 165 -10.15 -4.04 -15.04
C SER A 165 -11.39 -4.52 -14.27
N GLN A 166 -11.34 -5.72 -13.70
CA GLN A 166 -12.41 -6.25 -12.84
C GLN A 166 -12.58 -5.46 -11.55
N GLN A 167 -11.49 -5.06 -10.90
CA GLN A 167 -11.53 -4.23 -9.70
C GLN A 167 -12.09 -2.84 -9.99
N LEU A 168 -11.69 -2.23 -11.11
CA LEU A 168 -12.21 -0.94 -11.56
C LEU A 168 -13.73 -1.02 -11.77
N HIS A 169 -14.18 -2.04 -12.49
CA HIS A 169 -15.61 -2.24 -12.73
C HIS A 169 -16.41 -2.42 -11.43
N LYS A 170 -15.88 -3.18 -10.46
CA LYS A 170 -16.51 -3.33 -9.15
C LYS A 170 -16.60 -1.99 -8.41
N LYS A 171 -15.53 -1.19 -8.44
CA LYS A 171 -15.51 0.15 -7.83
C LYS A 171 -16.53 1.08 -8.48
N ASP A 172 -16.69 1.03 -9.80
CA ASP A 172 -17.69 1.84 -10.51
C ASP A 172 -19.11 1.48 -10.08
N VAL A 173 -19.41 0.19 -9.90
CA VAL A 173 -20.70 -0.27 -9.37
C VAL A 173 -20.93 0.21 -7.94
N ASP A 174 -19.94 0.08 -7.06
CA ASP A 174 -20.04 0.55 -5.67
C ASP A 174 -20.25 2.07 -5.59
N ILE A 175 -19.59 2.84 -6.46
CA ILE A 175 -19.79 4.31 -6.57
C ILE A 175 -21.22 4.62 -7.01
N ALA A 176 -21.71 3.94 -8.05
CA ALA A 176 -23.07 4.16 -8.54
C ALA A 176 -24.14 3.86 -7.46
N ILE A 177 -23.94 2.83 -6.63
CA ILE A 177 -24.82 2.52 -5.51
C ILE A 177 -24.81 3.65 -4.48
N ARG A 178 -23.62 4.13 -4.08
CA ARG A 178 -23.50 5.22 -3.10
C ARG A 178 -24.09 6.52 -3.61
N ASP A 179 -23.93 6.84 -4.89
CA ASP A 179 -24.52 8.02 -5.50
C ASP A 179 -26.06 7.95 -5.50
N ALA A 180 -26.63 6.76 -5.70
CA ALA A 180 -28.07 6.53 -5.57
C ALA A 180 -28.55 6.74 -4.12
N GLU A 181 -27.82 6.21 -3.13
CA GLU A 181 -28.11 6.41 -1.70
C GLU A 181 -28.05 7.89 -1.30
N ILE A 182 -27.01 8.61 -1.74
CA ILE A 182 -26.86 10.05 -1.51
C ILE A 182 -28.04 10.81 -2.12
N THR A 183 -28.46 10.43 -3.33
CA THR A 183 -29.62 11.04 -3.99
C THR A 183 -30.92 10.82 -3.20
N VAL A 184 -31.13 9.62 -2.66
CA VAL A 184 -32.30 9.31 -1.82
C VAL A 184 -32.26 10.11 -0.51
N LEU A 185 -31.12 10.14 0.18
CA LEU A 185 -30.95 10.91 1.40
C LEU A 185 -31.15 12.41 1.18
N GLY A 186 -30.66 12.94 0.05
CA GLY A 186 -30.87 14.33 -0.35
C GLY A 186 -32.35 14.69 -0.52
N ARG A 187 -33.15 13.79 -1.13
CA ARG A 187 -34.61 13.99 -1.24
C ARG A 187 -35.31 13.96 0.11
N LEU A 188 -34.91 13.06 1.00
CA LEU A 188 -35.48 12.94 2.34
C LEU A 188 -35.18 14.18 3.19
N LEU A 189 -33.94 14.68 3.13
CA LEU A 189 -33.54 15.94 3.77
C LEU A 189 -34.39 17.11 3.27
N ALA A 190 -34.52 17.28 1.95
CA ALA A 190 -35.33 18.34 1.37
C ALA A 190 -36.84 18.22 1.71
N GLN A 191 -37.34 17.01 1.98
CA GLN A 191 -38.69 16.80 2.50
C GLN A 191 -38.78 17.21 3.97
N LYS A 192 -37.84 16.78 4.80
CA LYS A 192 -37.82 17.11 6.24
C LYS A 192 -37.66 18.60 6.48
N GLU A 193 -36.83 19.28 5.69
CA GLU A 193 -36.70 20.74 5.74
C GLU A 193 -38.03 21.45 5.43
N ARG A 194 -38.77 20.98 4.42
CA ARG A 194 -40.12 21.50 4.12
C ARG A 194 -41.11 21.26 5.25
N GLU A 195 -41.12 20.07 5.83
CA GLU A 195 -41.97 19.74 6.98
C GLU A 195 -41.66 20.66 8.18
N LEU A 196 -40.37 20.90 8.46
CA LEU A 196 -39.92 21.76 9.55
C LEU A 196 -40.30 23.23 9.33
N GLN A 197 -40.15 23.73 8.09
CA GLN A 197 -40.59 25.08 7.70
C GLN A 197 -42.11 25.25 7.85
N ASN A 198 -42.89 24.25 7.43
CA ASN A 198 -44.36 24.28 7.58
C ASN A 198 -44.79 24.26 9.05
N ALA A 199 -44.14 23.44 9.89
CA ALA A 199 -44.44 23.36 11.32
C ALA A 199 -44.13 24.67 12.06
N THR A 200 -42.99 25.30 11.74
CA THR A 200 -42.61 26.60 12.32
C THR A 200 -43.50 27.75 11.85
N GLN A 201 -43.98 27.74 10.60
CA GLN A 201 -44.98 28.70 10.13
C GLN A 201 -46.38 28.46 10.74
N GLY A 202 -46.77 27.20 10.96
CA GLY A 202 -48.04 26.85 11.60
C GLY A 202 -48.14 27.29 13.06
N SER A 203 -47.04 27.16 13.81
CA SER A 203 -46.94 27.60 15.22
C SER A 203 -47.04 29.13 15.40
N ARG A 204 -46.87 29.93 14.35
CA ARG A 204 -46.86 31.39 14.43
C ARG A 204 -48.25 32.03 14.33
N LYS A 205 -49.32 31.22 14.25
CA LYS A 205 -50.70 31.68 13.96
C LYS A 205 -51.56 32.08 15.16
N VAL A 206 -51.12 31.89 16.40
CA VAL A 206 -51.84 32.44 17.56
C VAL A 206 -51.09 33.69 18.05
N PRO A 207 -51.63 34.90 17.84
CA PRO A 207 -51.00 36.13 18.33
C PRO A 207 -50.88 36.08 19.86
N PRO A 208 -49.75 36.51 20.45
CA PRO A 208 -49.55 36.53 21.89
C PRO A 208 -50.65 37.28 22.63
N GLU A 209 -51.23 38.30 21.98
CA GLU A 209 -52.32 39.12 22.47
C GLU A 209 -53.60 38.31 22.73
N VAL A 210 -53.92 37.32 21.88
CA VAL A 210 -55.12 36.47 22.05
C VAL A 210 -54.97 35.56 23.27
N VAL A 211 -53.77 35.02 23.49
CA VAL A 211 -53.45 34.19 24.66
C VAL A 211 -53.50 35.02 25.94
N GLN A 212 -53.01 36.27 25.90
CA GLN A 212 -53.05 37.18 27.04
C GLN A 212 -54.48 37.58 27.41
N VAL A 213 -55.34 37.85 26.43
CA VAL A 213 -56.76 38.16 26.67
C VAL A 213 -57.47 36.97 27.30
N GLN A 214 -57.28 35.75 26.78
CA GLN A 214 -57.89 34.54 27.36
C GLN A 214 -57.39 34.24 28.79
N LEU A 215 -56.11 34.48 29.08
CA LEU A 215 -55.56 34.33 30.43
C LEU A 215 -56.14 35.37 31.41
N ALA A 216 -56.34 36.61 30.97
CA ALA A 216 -56.97 37.64 31.78
C ALA A 216 -58.44 37.28 32.07
N GLU A 217 -59.17 36.80 31.07
CA GLU A 217 -60.55 36.34 31.22
C GLU A 217 -60.70 35.18 32.21
N MET A 218 -59.78 34.20 32.16
CA MET A 218 -59.77 33.10 33.11
C MET A 218 -59.41 33.56 34.53
N ARG A 219 -58.48 34.51 34.69
CA ARG A 219 -58.14 35.07 36.01
C ARG A 219 -59.33 35.75 36.67
N ASN A 220 -60.08 36.54 35.91
CA ASN A 220 -61.28 37.22 36.43
C ASN A 220 -62.35 36.20 36.86
N LYS A 221 -62.60 35.16 36.06
CA LYS A 221 -63.53 34.08 36.43
C LYS A 221 -63.11 33.34 37.71
N VAL A 222 -61.81 33.14 37.91
CA VAL A 222 -61.28 32.52 39.14
C VAL A 222 -61.45 33.44 40.34
N GLU A 223 -61.26 34.75 40.19
CA GLU A 223 -61.53 35.72 41.27
C GLU A 223 -63.01 35.80 41.63
N ASP A 224 -63.91 35.86 40.64
CA ASP A 224 -65.36 35.89 40.87
C ASP A 224 -65.83 34.64 41.62
N LEU A 225 -65.34 33.45 41.22
CA LEU A 225 -65.63 32.19 41.90
C LEU A 225 -65.06 32.17 43.32
N ARG A 226 -63.90 32.77 43.54
CA ARG A 226 -63.28 32.86 44.87
C ARG A 226 -64.08 33.77 45.80
N TYR A 227 -64.58 34.89 45.29
CA TYR A 227 -65.45 35.80 46.05
C TYR A 227 -66.77 35.15 46.46
N LEU A 228 -67.33 34.27 45.61
CA LEU A 228 -68.54 33.50 45.93
C LEU A 228 -68.34 32.43 47.01
N VAL A 229 -67.10 31.98 47.22
CA VAL A 229 -66.75 30.96 48.23
C VAL A 229 -66.35 31.58 49.58
N GLU A 230 -65.81 32.80 49.59
CA GLU A 230 -65.33 33.48 50.80
C GLU A 230 -66.43 34.29 51.56
N VAL A 231 -67.67 34.40 51.04
CA VAL A 231 -68.79 35.16 51.67
C VAL A 231 -69.88 34.24 52.28
N ARG A 232 -69.49 33.12 52.91
CA ARG A 232 -70.39 32.32 53.76
C ARG A 232 -69.81 32.05 55.13
#